data_AF-A0A2N6NEZ5-F1
#
_entry.id   AF-A0A2N6NEZ5-F1
#
_cell.length_a   1.000
_cell.length_b   1.000
_cell.length_c   1.000
_cell.angle_alpha   90.00
_cell.angle_beta   90.00
_cell.angle_gamma   90.00
#
_symmetry.space_group_name_H-M   'P 1'
#
loop_
_entity.id
_entity.type
_entity.pdbx_description
1 polymer ?
#
loop_
_entity_poly.entity_id
_entity_poly.type
_entity_poly.pdbx_seq_one_letter_code
_entity_poly.pdbx_strand_id
1 'polypeptide(L)' 'MCIGEKRTLTIPPEFGYGDRGIGPIPGGATLIFETELVGIAGVEPPKKAEKVDDATAPEGDEEAVKKEEL' A
#
# COMPACT_ATOMS: atom_id res chain seq x y z
N MET A 1 3.75 -6.94 -5.34
CA MET A 1 4.77 -6.92 -4.28
C MET A 1 6.12 -6.93 -4.95
N CYS A 2 6.52 -5.74 -5.41
CA CYS A 2 7.88 -5.43 -5.80
C CYS A 2 8.60 -4.80 -4.61
N ILE A 3 9.92 -4.95 -4.52
CA ILE A 3 10.72 -4.29 -3.49
C ILE A 3 10.57 -2.77 -3.64
N GLY A 4 10.27 -2.07 -2.55
CA GLY A 4 9.94 -0.64 -2.48
C GLY A 4 8.45 -0.30 -2.59
N GLU A 5 7.59 -1.29 -2.85
CA GLU A 5 6.14 -1.06 -2.99
C GLU A 5 5.47 -0.87 -1.62
N LYS A 6 4.64 0.18 -1.50
CA LYS A 6 3.77 0.43 -0.34
C LYS A 6 2.35 -0.09 -0.59
N ARG A 7 1.77 -0.77 0.40
CA ARG A 7 0.39 -1.27 0.35
C ARG A 7 -0.29 -1.23 1.71
N THR A 8 -1.61 -1.04 1.66
CA THR A 8 -2.49 -1.21 2.81
C THR A 8 -2.98 -2.65 2.90
N LEU A 9 -2.82 -3.28 4.06
CA LEU A 9 -3.29 -4.62 4.37
C LEU A 9 -4.46 -4.54 5.34
N THR A 10 -5.59 -5.13 4.98
CA THR A 10 -6.74 -5.32 5.86
C THR A 10 -6.78 -6.77 6.32
N ILE A 11 -6.56 -6.99 7.62
CA ILE A 11 -6.43 -8.31 8.23
C ILE A 11 -7.63 -8.53 9.16
N PRO A 12 -8.58 -9.41 8.81
CA PRO A 12 -9.69 -9.76 9.69
C PRO A 12 -9.20 -10.56 10.90
N PRO A 13 -9.98 -10.62 11.99
CA PRO A 13 -9.52 -11.11 13.29
C PRO A 13 -9.02 -12.56 13.26
N GLU A 14 -9.58 -13.43 12.42
CA GLU A 14 -9.15 -14.82 12.24
C GLU A 14 -7.70 -14.97 11.74
N PHE A 15 -7.16 -13.94 11.06
CA PHE A 15 -5.76 -13.88 10.61
C PHE A 15 -4.91 -12.91 11.45
N GLY A 16 -5.52 -12.26 12.44
CA GLY A 16 -4.87 -11.33 13.36
C GLY A 16 -4.70 -11.95 14.75
N TYR A 17 -5.28 -11.29 15.76
CA TYR A 17 -5.18 -11.71 17.17
C TYR A 17 -6.41 -12.49 17.68
N GLY A 18 -7.33 -12.84 16.78
CA GLY A 18 -8.55 -13.57 17.09
C GLY A 18 -9.41 -12.92 18.18
N ASP A 19 -10.21 -13.73 18.86
CA ASP A 19 -11.12 -13.26 19.91
C ASP A 19 -10.42 -12.90 21.23
N ARG A 20 -9.16 -13.34 21.41
CA ARG A 20 -8.42 -13.09 22.64
C ARG A 20 -7.83 -11.67 22.67
N GLY A 21 -7.52 -11.11 21.50
CA GLY A 21 -6.83 -9.82 21.40
C GLY A 21 -5.41 -9.86 21.99
N ILE A 22 -4.75 -8.71 22.02
CA ILE A 22 -3.42 -8.57 22.64
C ILE A 22 -3.13 -7.13 23.05
N GLY A 23 -2.67 -6.93 24.29
CA GLY A 23 -2.30 -5.60 24.80
C GLY A 23 -3.41 -4.55 24.58
N PRO A 24 -3.18 -3.49 23.79
CA PRO A 24 -4.18 -2.48 23.49
C PRO A 24 -5.21 -2.89 22.42
N ILE A 25 -5.01 -4.01 21.73
CA ILE A 25 -5.85 -4.46 20.63
C ILE A 25 -6.96 -5.37 21.17
N PRO A 26 -8.24 -4.99 21.02
CA PRO A 26 -9.35 -5.81 21.49
C PRO A 26 -9.50 -7.09 20.65
N GLY A 27 -10.12 -8.10 21.25
CA GLY A 27 -10.53 -9.31 20.53
C GLY A 27 -11.55 -9.00 19.43
N GLY A 28 -11.46 -9.73 18.32
CA GLY A 28 -12.37 -9.55 17.17
C GLY A 28 -12.08 -8.31 16.30
N ALA A 29 -10.98 -7.60 16.56
CA ALA A 29 -10.62 -6.42 15.78
C ALA A 29 -10.09 -6.77 14.37
N THR A 30 -10.55 -6.03 13.36
CA THR A 30 -9.92 -5.98 12.03
C THR A 30 -8.76 -4.99 12.07
N LEU A 31 -7.59 -5.41 11.59
CA LEU A 31 -6.38 -4.61 11.58
C LEU A 31 -6.15 -4.00 10.20
N ILE A 32 -5.74 -2.74 10.16
CA ILE A 32 -5.36 -2.04 8.93
C ILE A 32 -3.91 -1.60 9.09
N PHE A 33 -3.04 -2.10 8.23
CA PHE A 33 -1.61 -1.78 8.25
C PHE A 33 -1.20 -1.11 6.95
N GLU A 34 -0.41 -0.05 7.06
CA GLU A 34 0.38 0.45 5.94
C GLU A 34 1.76 -0.21 6.00
N THR A 35 2.13 -0.89 4.92
CA THR A 35 3.36 -1.69 4.86
C THR A 35 4.17 -1.35 3.61
N GLU A 36 5.49 -1.42 3.74
CA GLU A 36 6.44 -1.25 2.63
C GLU A 36 7.31 -2.49 2.52
N LEU A 37 7.45 -3.03 1.30
CA LEU A 37 8.32 -4.18 1.07
C LEU A 37 9.78 -3.74 0.93
N VAL A 38 10.55 -3.77 2.02
CA VAL A 38 11.97 -3.36 2.02
C VAL A 38 12.92 -4.34 1.32
N GLY A 39 12.55 -5.62 1.23
CA GLY A 39 13.37 -6.65 0.62
C GLY A 39 12.83 -8.06 0.84
N ILE A 40 13.36 -9.03 0.10
CA ILE A 40 13.03 -10.46 0.25
C ILE A 40 14.34 -11.21 0.46
N ALA A 41 14.44 -11.99 1.54
CA ALA A 41 15.64 -12.76 1.83
C ALA A 41 15.92 -13.79 0.70
N GLY A 42 17.16 -13.83 0.20
CA GLY A 42 17.56 -14.71 -0.90
C GLY A 42 17.21 -14.19 -2.30
N VAL A 43 16.58 -13.02 -2.41
CA VAL A 43 16.36 -12.33 -3.69
C VAL A 43 17.34 -11.15 -3.76
N GLU A 44 18.16 -11.09 -4.80
CA GLU A 44 18.99 -9.92 -5.02
C GLU A 44 18.08 -8.70 -5.29
N PRO A 45 18.20 -7.63 -4.51
CA PRO A 45 17.42 -6.43 -4.76
C PRO A 45 17.82 -5.86 -6.13
N PRO A 46 16.87 -5.27 -6.88
CA PRO A 46 17.19 -4.65 -8.15
C PRO A 46 18.28 -3.58 -7.93
N LYS A 47 19.39 -3.69 -8.67
CA LYS A 47 20.46 -2.68 -8.65
C LYS A 47 19.85 -1.37 -9.15
N LYS A 48 19.75 -0.38 -8.24
CA LYS A 48 19.04 0.92 -8.30
C LYS A 48 17.53 0.87 -8.03
N ALA A 49 17.18 1.22 -6.79
CA ALA A 49 16.00 2.02 -6.47
C ALA A 49 16.48 3.19 -5.58
N GLU A 50 17.07 4.19 -6.23
CA GLU A 50 17.40 5.46 -5.59
C GLU A 50 16.07 6.22 -5.43
N LYS A 51 15.70 6.48 -4.16
CA LYS A 51 14.66 7.42 -3.67
C LYS A 51 13.46 7.67 -4.58
N VAL A 52 12.32 7.07 -4.22
CA VAL A 52 11.01 7.65 -4.57
C VAL A 52 10.36 8.09 -3.28
N ASP A 53 10.75 9.29 -2.85
CA ASP A 53 9.96 10.10 -1.94
C ASP A 53 8.73 10.56 -2.74
N ASP A 54 7.70 9.72 -2.82
CA ASP A 54 6.43 10.08 -3.46
C ASP A 54 5.65 11.02 -2.54
N ALA A 55 6.06 12.29 -2.61
CA ALA A 55 5.29 13.45 -2.19
C ALA A 55 5.14 14.35 -3.43
N THR A 56 4.26 13.98 -4.36
CA THR A 56 3.65 14.90 -5.33
C THR A 56 2.55 14.17 -6.09
N ALA A 57 1.30 14.40 -5.68
CA ALA A 57 0.19 14.39 -6.61
C ALA A 57 0.20 15.76 -7.30
N PRO A 58 0.46 15.86 -8.61
CA PRO A 58 0.12 17.06 -9.36
C PRO A 58 -1.36 16.98 -9.74
N GLU A 59 -2.10 17.99 -9.30
CA GLU A 59 -3.44 18.34 -9.78
C GLU A 59 -3.41 18.63 -11.30
N GLY A 60 -4.48 18.23 -11.99
CA GLY A 60 -4.99 18.87 -13.21
C GLY A 60 -4.31 18.53 -14.53
N ASP A 61 -5.03 17.81 -15.39
CA ASP A 61 -5.00 18.10 -16.82
C ASP A 61 -6.44 18.07 -17.37
N GLU A 62 -6.88 19.26 -17.78
CA GLU A 62 -8.06 19.52 -18.59
C GLU A 62 -7.73 19.13 -20.04
N GLU A 63 -8.30 18.05 -20.55
CA GLU A 63 -8.28 17.78 -22.00
C GLU A 63 -9.70 17.89 -22.59
N ALA A 64 -9.86 18.94 -23.39
CA ALA A 64 -11.06 19.28 -24.14
C ALA A 64 -11.44 18.21 -25.17
N VAL A 65 -12.60 17.57 -25.00
CA VAL A 65 -13.23 16.78 -26.06
C VAL A 65 -14.05 17.70 -26.96
N LYS A 66 -13.48 18.02 -28.12
CA LYS A 66 -14.19 18.54 -29.31
C LYS A 66 -15.42 17.68 -29.59
N LYS A 67 -16.59 18.32 -29.70
CA LYS A 67 -17.80 17.72 -30.26
C LYS A 67 -18.07 18.38 -31.61
N GLU A 68 -17.47 17.81 -32.64
CA GLU A 68 -17.90 17.94 -34.03
C GLU A 68 -18.33 16.53 -34.45
N GLU A 69 -19.63 16.33 -34.68
CA GLU A 69 -20.18 15.85 -35.97
C GLU A 69 -21.70 15.62 -35.88
N LEU A 70 -22.37 16.15 -36.92
CA LEU A 70 -23.76 16.05 -37.37
C LEU A 70 -24.90 16.73 -36.57
#